data_AF-A0A0D7NF63-F1
#
_entry.id   AF-A0A0D7NF63-F1
#
_cell.length_a   1.000
_cell.length_b   1.000
_cell.length_c   1.000
_cell.angle_alpha   90.00
_cell.angle_beta   90.00
_cell.angle_gamma   90.00
#
_symmetry.space_group_name_H-M   'P 1'
#
loop_
_entity.id
_entity.type
_entity.pdbx_description
1 polymer ?
#
loop_
_entity_poly.entity_id
_entity_poly.type
_entity_poly.pdbx_seq_one_letter_code
_entity_poly.pdbx_strand_id
1 'polypeptide(L)'
;MALFHETKFAEQSYAYDDALKDAFQSARIQKKITFSDRSCLEARRGPELLAVNHWSRVLWATAICNEVEQLFCSSESSVYHKGNIFFVTLLDLECARLVTSSATKEDLEQIKTRLRYGLRGFSHIGFIEPAYYTNLQAGVRFNEKRCMFWHTHALVWGCSRGKLSARLRTLEKAGRYWAIIPGVPAVKIQRVRQRTLPRVVGYILKPPNNAYRVSRRDLSGADGDPLVDDSGEVAAAFKQGKSRLRPGERVKMFKIMQSLYLDDLAFAGGEGVALLAGAKARALEKFRCREKRRARKLLIVKSSRASKRHRTRPLKPRR
;
A
#
# COMPACT_ATOMS: atom_id res chain seq x y z
N MET A 1 16.55 10.38 -11.33
CA MET A 1 16.76 9.26 -10.38
C MET A 1 17.20 9.73 -8.99
N ALA A 2 17.62 11.00 -8.81
CA ALA A 2 18.16 11.45 -7.52
C ALA A 2 17.11 11.39 -6.40
N LEU A 3 15.83 11.71 -6.71
CA LEU A 3 14.74 11.60 -5.73
C LEU A 3 14.63 10.19 -5.10
N PHE A 4 14.78 9.12 -5.90
CA PHE A 4 14.65 7.75 -5.40
C PHE A 4 15.72 7.43 -4.34
N HIS A 5 16.98 7.81 -4.58
CA HIS A 5 18.06 7.57 -3.63
C HIS A 5 17.81 8.30 -2.29
N GLU A 6 17.35 9.55 -2.36
CA GLU A 6 17.02 10.36 -1.17
C GLU A 6 15.87 9.79 -0.32
N THR A 7 15.02 8.93 -0.89
CA THR A 7 13.93 8.29 -0.12
C THR A 7 14.43 7.23 0.87
N LYS A 8 15.65 6.70 0.69
CA LYS A 8 16.16 5.49 1.37
C LYS A 8 15.23 4.28 1.26
N PHE A 9 14.40 4.25 0.21
CA PHE A 9 13.39 3.21 0.06
C PHE A 9 13.98 1.83 -0.19
N ALA A 10 15.07 1.74 -0.97
CA ALA A 10 15.73 0.47 -1.27
C ALA A 10 16.20 -0.24 0.03
N GLU A 11 16.86 0.50 0.92
CA GLU A 11 17.32 0.00 2.23
C GLU A 11 16.14 -0.50 3.08
N GLN A 12 15.06 0.28 3.14
CA GLN A 12 13.85 -0.09 3.89
C GLN A 12 13.16 -1.34 3.31
N SER A 13 13.12 -1.45 1.98
CA SER A 13 12.54 -2.59 1.27
C SER A 13 13.36 -3.86 1.47
N TYR A 14 14.69 -3.75 1.44
CA TYR A 14 15.61 -4.85 1.71
C TYR A 14 15.48 -5.34 3.15
N ALA A 15 15.51 -4.42 4.13
CA ALA A 15 15.32 -4.76 5.54
C ALA A 15 13.95 -5.42 5.82
N TYR A 16 12.90 -5.03 5.09
CA TYR A 16 11.60 -5.68 5.16
C TYR A 16 11.63 -7.11 4.60
N ASP A 17 12.29 -7.32 3.46
CA ASP A 17 12.41 -8.63 2.82
C ASP A 17 13.18 -9.64 3.68
N ASP A 18 14.32 -9.23 4.23
CA ASP A 18 15.11 -10.06 5.15
C ASP A 18 14.28 -10.45 6.37
N ALA A 19 13.63 -9.46 7.00
CA ALA A 19 12.77 -9.73 8.13
C ALA A 19 11.60 -10.68 7.77
N LEU A 20 11.07 -10.63 6.54
CA LEU A 20 10.04 -11.55 6.07
C LEU A 20 10.57 -12.97 5.85
N LYS A 21 11.75 -13.11 5.25
CA LYS A 21 12.44 -14.40 5.10
C LYS A 21 12.75 -15.04 6.44
N ASP A 22 13.26 -14.25 7.40
CA ASP A 22 13.49 -14.71 8.78
C ASP A 22 12.19 -15.16 9.44
N ALA A 23 11.09 -14.42 9.22
CA ALA A 23 9.79 -14.81 9.72
C ALA A 23 9.29 -16.12 9.09
N PHE A 24 9.66 -16.41 7.85
CA PHE A 24 9.33 -17.68 7.19
C PHE A 24 10.08 -18.89 7.77
N GLN A 25 11.12 -18.65 8.56
CA GLN A 25 11.92 -19.68 9.22
C GLN A 25 11.65 -19.76 10.73
N SER A 26 11.21 -18.66 11.36
CA SER A 26 11.09 -18.57 12.82
C SER A 26 9.64 -18.53 13.34
N ALA A 27 8.65 -18.25 12.49
CA ALA A 27 7.26 -18.17 12.94
C ALA A 27 6.72 -19.56 13.34
N ARG A 28 5.92 -19.62 14.40
CA ARG A 28 5.21 -20.86 14.82
C ARG A 28 4.38 -21.50 13.70
N ILE A 29 3.90 -20.69 12.76
CA ILE A 29 3.13 -21.14 11.59
C ILE A 29 3.99 -21.47 10.36
N GLN A 30 5.30 -21.62 10.51
CA GLN A 30 6.24 -21.91 9.41
C GLN A 30 5.84 -23.12 8.56
N LYS A 31 5.25 -24.16 9.17
CA LYS A 31 4.78 -25.37 8.47
C LYS A 31 3.64 -25.08 7.48
N LYS A 32 2.98 -23.92 7.57
CA LYS A 32 1.93 -23.47 6.64
C LYS A 32 2.49 -22.64 5.47
N ILE A 33 3.81 -22.46 5.40
CA ILE A 33 4.47 -21.71 4.35
C ILE A 33 4.87 -22.68 3.25
N THR A 34 4.25 -22.50 2.09
CA THR A 34 4.41 -23.33 0.91
C THR A 34 5.59 -22.87 0.06
N PHE A 35 5.99 -23.71 -0.90
CA PHE A 35 6.95 -23.32 -1.93
C PHE A 35 6.47 -22.11 -2.74
N SER A 36 5.16 -22.05 -3.06
CA SER A 36 4.57 -20.94 -3.80
C SER A 36 4.73 -19.61 -3.04
N ASP A 37 4.53 -19.61 -1.73
CA ASP A 37 4.72 -18.42 -0.88
C ASP A 37 6.16 -17.89 -0.96
N ARG A 38 7.15 -18.79 -0.89
CA ARG A 38 8.56 -18.44 -1.00
C ARG A 38 8.89 -17.89 -2.39
N SER A 39 8.30 -18.49 -3.42
CA SER A 39 8.50 -18.05 -4.80
C SER A 39 8.07 -16.59 -5.01
N CYS A 40 7.06 -16.10 -4.28
CA CYS A 40 6.61 -14.70 -4.34
C CYS A 40 7.73 -13.70 -3.99
N LEU A 41 8.79 -14.09 -3.28
CA LEU A 41 9.89 -13.19 -2.88
C LEU A 41 11.08 -13.22 -3.87
N GLU A 42 11.03 -14.07 -4.90
CA GLU A 42 12.15 -14.23 -5.83
C GLU A 42 12.33 -13.01 -6.75
N ALA A 43 13.59 -12.70 -7.05
CA ALA A 43 13.96 -11.58 -7.95
C ALA A 43 13.34 -11.67 -9.34
N ARG A 44 13.21 -12.90 -9.86
CA ARG A 44 12.64 -13.11 -11.20
C ARG A 44 11.18 -12.64 -11.30
N ARG A 45 10.45 -12.61 -10.18
CA ARG A 45 9.06 -12.15 -10.08
C ARG A 45 8.92 -10.64 -9.86
N GLY A 46 10.02 -9.91 -9.67
CA GLY A 46 10.02 -8.45 -9.51
C GLY A 46 9.19 -7.69 -10.56
N PRO A 47 9.28 -8.03 -11.86
CA PRO A 47 8.47 -7.34 -12.87
C PRO A 47 6.96 -7.61 -12.82
N GLU A 48 6.49 -8.58 -12.02
CA GLU A 48 5.06 -8.85 -11.83
C GLU A 48 4.37 -7.78 -10.98
N LEU A 49 5.12 -6.92 -10.27
CA LEU A 49 4.59 -5.89 -9.37
C LEU A 49 3.80 -6.42 -8.15
N LEU A 50 4.17 -7.60 -7.63
CA LEU A 50 3.55 -8.16 -6.43
C LEU A 50 3.81 -7.26 -5.21
N ALA A 51 2.76 -6.98 -4.44
CA ALA A 51 2.83 -6.08 -3.29
C ALA A 51 3.74 -6.58 -2.15
N VAL A 52 4.00 -7.88 -2.08
CA VAL A 52 4.87 -8.50 -1.06
C VAL A 52 6.33 -8.65 -1.51
N ASN A 53 6.62 -8.46 -2.79
CA ASN A 53 7.93 -8.71 -3.37
C ASN A 53 8.79 -7.43 -3.33
N HIS A 54 9.97 -7.48 -2.72
CA HIS A 54 10.79 -6.28 -2.57
C HIS A 54 11.33 -5.75 -3.90
N TRP A 55 11.65 -6.61 -4.86
CA TRP A 55 12.09 -6.20 -6.19
C TRP A 55 10.98 -5.47 -6.96
N SER A 56 9.75 -5.95 -6.83
CA SER A 56 8.54 -5.29 -7.34
C SER A 56 8.40 -3.89 -6.74
N ARG A 57 8.54 -3.78 -5.42
CA ARG A 57 8.49 -2.51 -4.70
C ARG A 57 9.57 -1.53 -5.13
N VAL A 58 10.81 -1.99 -5.29
CA VAL A 58 11.91 -1.15 -5.78
C VAL A 58 11.61 -0.64 -7.19
N LEU A 59 11.23 -1.52 -8.13
CA LEU A 59 10.88 -1.12 -9.49
C LEU A 59 9.73 -0.09 -9.52
N TRP A 60 8.67 -0.35 -8.74
CA TRP A 60 7.53 0.55 -8.61
C TRP A 60 7.92 1.90 -8.00
N ALA A 61 8.66 1.88 -6.90
CA ALA A 61 9.08 3.10 -6.22
C ALA A 61 10.03 3.93 -7.08
N THR A 62 10.96 3.31 -7.81
CA THR A 62 11.81 4.00 -8.78
C THR A 62 10.96 4.66 -9.87
N ALA A 63 9.96 3.96 -10.41
CA ALA A 63 9.07 4.51 -11.43
C ALA A 63 8.26 5.71 -10.91
N ILE A 64 7.65 5.59 -9.72
CA ILE A 64 6.93 6.69 -9.07
C ILE A 64 7.84 7.88 -8.79
N CYS A 65 9.04 7.64 -8.25
CA CYS A 65 9.99 8.70 -7.96
C CYS A 65 10.39 9.46 -9.23
N ASN A 66 10.56 8.77 -10.35
CA ASN A 66 10.88 9.44 -11.62
C ASN A 66 9.75 10.37 -12.08
N GLU A 67 8.48 9.96 -11.95
CA GLU A 67 7.37 10.83 -12.33
C GLU A 67 7.21 12.02 -11.38
N VAL A 68 7.36 11.78 -10.07
CA VAL A 68 7.29 12.83 -9.05
C VAL A 68 8.41 13.85 -9.25
N GLU A 69 9.62 13.39 -9.54
CA GLU A 69 10.78 14.24 -9.85
C GLU A 69 10.51 15.08 -11.11
N GLN A 70 9.99 14.46 -12.19
CA GLN A 70 9.64 15.18 -13.42
C GLN A 70 8.55 16.24 -13.20
N LEU A 71 7.55 15.95 -12.38
CA LEU A 71 6.43 16.86 -12.15
C LEU A 71 6.79 18.01 -11.21
N PHE A 72 7.52 17.74 -10.12
CA PHE A 72 7.68 18.71 -9.04
C PHE A 72 9.07 19.33 -8.95
N CYS A 73 10.12 18.64 -9.39
CA CYS A 73 11.48 19.10 -9.18
C CYS A 73 11.99 19.95 -10.35
N SER A 74 12.93 20.86 -10.08
CA SER A 74 13.71 21.49 -11.15
C SER A 74 14.83 20.54 -11.60
N SER A 75 15.36 20.74 -12.81
CA SER A 75 16.51 20.00 -13.33
C SER A 75 17.76 20.13 -12.45
N GLU A 76 17.86 21.22 -11.70
CA GLU A 76 19.02 21.54 -10.86
C GLU A 76 18.98 20.90 -9.47
N SER A 77 17.80 20.46 -8.98
CA SER A 77 17.72 19.80 -7.68
C SER A 77 16.47 18.95 -7.49
N SER A 78 16.67 17.69 -7.14
CA SER A 78 15.61 16.73 -6.81
C SER A 78 14.99 16.93 -5.41
N VAL A 79 15.58 17.78 -4.57
CA VAL A 79 15.16 17.93 -3.17
C VAL A 79 14.23 19.14 -2.98
N TYR A 80 14.23 20.09 -3.92
CA TYR A 80 13.31 21.22 -3.92
C TYR A 80 12.15 20.96 -4.88
N HIS A 81 10.95 21.28 -4.43
CA HIS A 81 9.74 21.08 -5.20
C HIS A 81 9.04 22.41 -5.48
N LYS A 82 8.45 22.49 -6.68
CA LYS A 82 7.62 23.61 -7.13
C LYS A 82 6.23 23.49 -6.51
N GLY A 83 5.64 24.64 -6.19
CA GLY A 83 4.25 24.73 -5.73
C GLY A 83 3.98 24.13 -4.35
N ASN A 84 2.69 24.13 -3.99
CA ASN A 84 2.19 23.61 -2.73
C ASN A 84 1.80 22.14 -2.86
N ILE A 85 2.49 21.28 -2.12
CA ILE A 85 2.19 19.85 -2.02
C ILE A 85 1.76 19.56 -0.58
N PHE A 86 0.71 18.76 -0.43
CA PHE A 86 0.18 18.33 0.84
C PHE A 86 0.24 16.81 0.96
N PHE A 87 0.78 16.34 2.07
CA PHE A 87 0.65 14.97 2.53
C PHE A 87 -0.68 14.82 3.28
N VAL A 88 -1.52 13.90 2.81
CA VAL A 88 -2.84 13.64 3.36
C VAL A 88 -2.94 12.18 3.81
N THR A 89 -3.43 11.97 5.03
CA THR A 89 -3.87 10.66 5.52
C THR A 89 -5.37 10.69 5.72
N LEU A 90 -6.08 9.69 5.19
CA LEU A 90 -7.52 9.52 5.39
C LEU A 90 -7.79 8.14 5.97
N LEU A 91 -8.61 8.11 7.02
CA LEU A 91 -9.07 6.93 7.73
C LEU A 91 -10.59 6.86 7.63
N ASP A 92 -11.12 5.64 7.56
CA ASP A 92 -12.56 5.45 7.51
C ASP A 92 -12.93 4.08 8.05
N LEU A 93 -13.80 4.03 9.05
CA LEU A 93 -14.16 2.81 9.77
C LEU A 93 -14.64 1.68 8.85
N GLU A 94 -15.37 2.03 7.78
CA GLU A 94 -15.85 1.05 6.80
C GLU A 94 -14.72 0.40 5.98
N CYS A 95 -13.49 0.89 6.08
CA CYS A 95 -12.30 0.26 5.49
C CYS A 95 -11.62 -0.75 6.44
N ALA A 96 -12.19 -1.00 7.62
CA ALA A 96 -11.77 -2.10 8.49
C ALA A 96 -12.25 -3.45 7.93
N ARG A 97 -11.40 -4.46 8.01
CA ARG A 97 -11.69 -5.84 7.60
C ARG A 97 -11.24 -6.82 8.67
N LEU A 98 -11.91 -7.97 8.72
CA LEU A 98 -11.46 -9.09 9.53
C LEU A 98 -10.07 -9.55 9.06
N VAL A 99 -9.27 -10.02 9.99
CA VAL A 99 -7.91 -10.51 9.69
C VAL A 99 -7.96 -11.84 8.91
N THR A 100 -9.07 -12.57 9.01
CA THR A 100 -9.32 -13.84 8.32
C THR A 100 -9.83 -13.65 6.90
N SER A 101 -10.36 -12.48 6.56
CA SER A 101 -10.80 -12.14 5.21
C SER A 101 -9.63 -11.58 4.41
N SER A 102 -9.23 -12.29 3.36
CA SER A 102 -8.37 -11.72 2.32
C SER A 102 -9.15 -10.62 1.60
N ALA A 103 -8.52 -9.45 1.41
CA ALA A 103 -9.15 -8.39 0.63
C ALA A 103 -9.19 -8.80 -0.84
N THR A 104 -10.40 -8.83 -1.41
CA THR A 104 -10.60 -9.04 -2.85
C THR A 104 -10.22 -7.77 -3.63
N LYS A 105 -10.13 -7.85 -4.96
CA LYS A 105 -9.89 -6.64 -5.77
C LYS A 105 -11.06 -5.68 -5.67
N GLU A 106 -12.27 -6.22 -5.61
CA GLU A 106 -13.52 -5.50 -5.43
C GLU A 106 -13.53 -4.75 -4.10
N ASP A 107 -13.09 -5.38 -3.01
CA ASP A 107 -12.90 -4.73 -1.70
C ASP A 107 -11.94 -3.54 -1.82
N LEU A 108 -10.80 -3.73 -2.47
CA LEU A 108 -9.80 -2.67 -2.61
C LEU A 108 -10.32 -1.49 -3.45
N GLU A 109 -11.08 -1.75 -4.52
CA GLU A 109 -11.70 -0.67 -5.30
C GLU A 109 -12.75 0.11 -4.50
N GLN A 110 -13.54 -0.58 -3.66
CA GLN A 110 -14.48 0.08 -2.76
C GLN A 110 -13.74 0.95 -1.72
N ILE A 111 -12.68 0.41 -1.11
CA ILE A 111 -11.82 1.13 -0.15
C ILE A 111 -11.20 2.36 -0.83
N LYS A 112 -10.59 2.21 -2.02
CA LYS A 112 -10.00 3.32 -2.78
C LYS A 112 -11.04 4.37 -3.13
N THR A 113 -12.21 3.96 -3.62
CA THR A 113 -13.31 4.87 -3.99
C THR A 113 -13.81 5.66 -2.80
N ARG A 114 -13.95 5.01 -1.65
CA ARG A 114 -14.37 5.64 -0.40
C ARG A 114 -13.34 6.63 0.10
N LEU A 115 -12.08 6.21 0.24
CA LEU A 115 -11.00 7.05 0.77
C LEU A 115 -10.69 8.24 -0.14
N ARG A 116 -10.64 8.06 -1.48
CA ARG A 116 -10.33 9.15 -2.41
C ARG A 116 -11.46 10.14 -2.63
N TYR A 117 -12.66 9.90 -2.10
CA TYR A 117 -13.83 10.74 -2.32
C TYR A 117 -13.57 12.23 -2.00
N GLY A 118 -12.97 12.52 -0.85
CA GLY A 118 -12.63 13.87 -0.42
C GLY A 118 -11.51 14.55 -1.22
N LEU A 119 -10.83 13.81 -2.10
CA LEU A 119 -9.78 14.32 -2.98
C LEU A 119 -10.28 14.62 -4.40
N ARG A 120 -11.55 14.35 -4.71
CA ARG A 120 -12.15 14.61 -6.03
C ARG A 120 -12.01 16.09 -6.42
N GLY A 121 -11.57 16.36 -7.65
CA GLY A 121 -11.34 17.72 -8.14
C GLY A 121 -10.02 18.36 -7.67
N PHE A 122 -9.14 17.59 -7.00
CA PHE A 122 -7.74 17.97 -6.79
C PHE A 122 -6.82 16.99 -7.53
N SER A 123 -5.65 17.47 -7.94
CA SER A 123 -4.60 16.59 -8.45
C SER A 123 -3.97 15.84 -7.29
N HIS A 124 -3.92 14.50 -7.39
CA HIS A 124 -3.38 13.66 -6.34
C HIS A 124 -2.89 12.30 -6.84
N ILE A 125 -1.92 11.74 -6.14
CA ILE A 125 -1.57 10.31 -6.17
C ILE A 125 -1.59 9.77 -4.75
N GLY A 126 -2.21 8.61 -4.56
CA GLY A 126 -2.31 7.97 -3.26
C GLY A 126 -2.20 6.47 -3.33
N PHE A 127 -1.89 5.90 -2.17
CA PHE A 127 -1.78 4.48 -1.95
C PHE A 127 -2.62 4.10 -0.74
N ILE A 128 -3.29 2.96 -0.81
CA ILE A 128 -3.90 2.33 0.37
C ILE A 128 -2.92 1.32 0.97
N GLU A 129 -2.76 1.35 2.29
CA GLU A 129 -1.95 0.38 3.03
C GLU A 129 -2.75 -0.23 4.19
N PRO A 130 -2.56 -1.52 4.49
CA PRO A 130 -3.20 -2.15 5.64
C PRO A 130 -2.42 -1.85 6.93
N ALA A 131 -3.11 -1.32 7.94
CA ALA A 131 -2.63 -1.28 9.31
C ALA A 131 -3.13 -2.50 10.08
N TYR A 132 -2.22 -3.36 10.55
CA TYR A 132 -2.62 -4.52 11.34
C TYR A 132 -2.79 -4.17 12.81
N TYR A 133 -4.03 -4.14 13.28
CA TYR A 133 -4.36 -4.03 14.69
C TYR A 133 -4.38 -5.43 15.32
N THR A 134 -3.41 -5.72 16.18
CA THR A 134 -3.23 -7.03 16.81
C THR A 134 -3.95 -7.15 18.16
N ASN A 135 -4.36 -6.01 18.70
CA ASN A 135 -5.14 -5.89 19.92
C ASN A 135 -6.00 -4.61 19.85
N LEU A 136 -7.31 -4.79 19.71
CA LEU A 136 -8.34 -3.78 19.91
C LEU A 136 -8.99 -4.00 21.28
N GLN A 137 -9.43 -2.92 21.91
CA GLN A 137 -10.02 -2.94 23.26
C GLN A 137 -11.51 -2.67 23.18
N ALA A 138 -12.27 -3.07 24.20
CA ALA A 138 -13.68 -2.71 24.30
C ALA A 138 -13.84 -1.17 24.24
N GLY A 139 -14.89 -0.70 23.55
CA GLY A 139 -15.17 0.72 23.35
C GLY A 139 -14.50 1.34 22.11
N VAL A 140 -13.62 0.63 21.39
CA VAL A 140 -13.25 1.07 20.03
C VAL A 140 -14.40 0.82 19.06
N ARG A 141 -14.41 1.52 17.92
CA ARG A 141 -15.54 1.48 16.96
C ARG A 141 -15.59 0.24 16.08
N PHE A 142 -14.88 -0.83 16.45
CA PHE A 142 -14.83 -2.08 15.69
C PHE A 142 -14.93 -3.25 16.65
N ASN A 143 -15.92 -4.12 16.43
CA ASN A 143 -16.39 -5.10 17.43
C ASN A 143 -15.49 -6.34 17.57
N GLU A 144 -14.29 -6.30 17.00
CA GLU A 144 -13.39 -7.44 16.93
C GLU A 144 -12.09 -7.14 17.65
N LYS A 145 -11.45 -8.17 18.21
CA LYS A 145 -10.17 -8.00 18.92
C LYS A 145 -9.01 -7.64 17.99
N ARG A 146 -9.16 -7.86 16.67
CA ARG A 146 -8.12 -7.65 15.65
C ARG A 146 -8.74 -7.27 14.32
N CYS A 147 -8.07 -6.41 13.57
CA CYS A 147 -8.51 -6.05 12.22
C CYS A 147 -7.34 -5.71 11.32
N MET A 148 -7.58 -5.76 10.01
CA MET A 148 -6.81 -4.99 9.03
C MET A 148 -7.56 -3.70 8.76
N PHE A 149 -6.95 -2.58 9.13
CA PHE A 149 -7.51 -1.26 8.89
C PHE A 149 -6.84 -0.61 7.69
N TRP A 150 -7.53 -0.62 6.55
CA TRP A 150 -7.02 -0.01 5.34
C TRP A 150 -7.18 1.50 5.42
N HIS A 151 -6.10 2.20 5.12
CA HIS A 151 -6.07 3.66 5.12
C HIS A 151 -5.23 4.15 3.96
N THR A 152 -5.35 5.43 3.64
CA THR A 152 -4.56 6.01 2.55
C THR A 152 -3.56 7.03 3.02
N HIS A 153 -2.46 7.07 2.28
CA HIS A 153 -1.46 8.12 2.26
C HIS A 153 -1.38 8.69 0.84
N ALA A 154 -1.60 9.99 0.70
CA ALA A 154 -1.64 10.65 -0.60
C ALA A 154 -0.82 11.94 -0.63
N LEU A 155 -0.25 12.23 -1.80
CA LEU A 155 0.24 13.55 -2.18
C LEU A 155 -0.87 14.28 -2.93
N VAL A 156 -1.18 15.50 -2.52
CA VAL A 156 -2.24 16.34 -3.11
C VAL A 156 -1.66 17.70 -3.46
N TRP A 157 -1.96 18.21 -4.65
CA TRP A 157 -1.47 19.50 -5.15
C TRP A 157 -2.53 20.21 -6.01
N GLY A 158 -2.15 21.37 -6.56
CA GLY A 158 -3.08 22.20 -7.37
C GLY A 158 -4.20 22.85 -6.54
N CYS A 159 -4.03 22.96 -5.23
CA CYS A 159 -5.02 23.59 -4.34
C CYS A 159 -4.35 24.36 -3.19
N SER A 160 -5.13 25.20 -2.50
CA SER A 160 -4.69 25.84 -1.26
C SER A 160 -4.97 24.95 -0.05
N ARG A 161 -4.19 25.12 1.03
CA ARG A 161 -4.43 24.42 2.30
C ARG A 161 -5.85 24.67 2.82
N GLY A 162 -6.32 25.92 2.74
CA GLY A 162 -7.66 26.32 3.18
C GLY A 162 -8.77 25.56 2.46
N LYS A 163 -8.71 25.48 1.11
CA LYS A 163 -9.70 24.76 0.29
C LYS A 163 -9.72 23.26 0.62
N LEU A 164 -8.53 22.65 0.73
CA LEU A 164 -8.41 21.22 1.06
C LEU A 164 -8.92 20.93 2.49
N SER A 165 -8.52 21.73 3.48
CA SER A 165 -8.96 21.58 4.87
C SER A 165 -10.45 21.85 5.06
N ALA A 166 -11.04 22.84 4.37
CA ALA A 166 -12.47 23.10 4.45
C ALA A 166 -13.29 21.90 3.92
N ARG A 167 -12.89 21.36 2.76
CA ARG A 167 -13.55 20.17 2.18
C ARG A 167 -13.45 18.96 3.10
N LEU A 168 -12.24 18.60 3.56
CA LEU A 168 -12.07 17.39 4.36
C LEU A 168 -12.71 17.52 5.75
N ARG A 169 -12.72 18.71 6.38
CA ARG A 169 -13.46 18.95 7.63
C ARG A 169 -14.96 18.82 7.44
N THR A 170 -15.51 19.28 6.30
CA THR A 170 -16.94 19.12 5.99
C THR A 170 -17.30 17.63 5.91
N LEU A 171 -16.46 16.83 5.26
CA LEU A 171 -16.68 15.38 5.13
C LEU A 171 -16.51 14.64 6.46
N GLU A 172 -15.51 15.01 7.27
CA GLU A 172 -15.32 14.45 8.61
C GLU A 172 -16.53 14.75 9.52
N LYS A 173 -17.04 16.00 9.51
CA LYS A 173 -18.27 16.39 10.23
C LYS A 173 -19.52 15.65 9.75
N ALA A 174 -19.60 15.36 8.45
CA ALA A 174 -20.69 14.59 7.85
C ALA A 174 -20.57 13.07 8.11
N GLY A 175 -19.63 12.63 8.95
CA GLY A 175 -19.44 11.22 9.29
C GLY A 175 -18.81 10.39 8.16
N ARG A 176 -18.30 11.03 7.10
CA ARG A 176 -17.70 10.31 5.97
C ARG A 176 -16.36 9.69 6.32
N TYR A 177 -15.57 10.33 7.18
CA TYR A 177 -14.27 9.83 7.62
C TYR A 177 -14.28 9.61 9.11
N TRP A 178 -13.98 8.37 9.53
CA TRP A 178 -13.99 8.01 10.94
C TRP A 178 -12.81 7.10 11.30
N ALA A 179 -12.08 7.45 12.37
CA ALA A 179 -11.05 6.59 12.90
C ALA A 179 -11.66 5.46 13.73
N ILE A 180 -10.99 4.30 13.73
CA ILE A 180 -11.36 3.14 14.54
C ILE A 180 -11.27 3.41 16.05
N ILE A 181 -10.35 4.30 16.45
CA ILE A 181 -10.16 4.71 17.84
C ILE A 181 -10.93 6.02 18.09
N PRO A 182 -11.79 6.10 19.11
CA PRO A 182 -12.43 7.34 19.53
C PRO A 182 -11.41 8.46 19.83
N GLY A 183 -11.75 9.70 19.49
CA GLY A 183 -10.88 10.87 19.70
C GLY A 183 -9.68 11.00 18.75
N VAL A 184 -9.36 9.98 17.94
CA VAL A 184 -8.30 10.08 16.92
C VAL A 184 -8.86 10.73 15.65
N PRO A 185 -8.21 11.77 15.10
CA PRO A 185 -8.68 12.41 13.87
C PRO A 185 -8.60 11.44 12.69
N ALA A 186 -9.65 11.40 11.88
CA ALA A 186 -9.71 10.55 10.69
C ALA A 186 -8.98 11.19 9.51
N VAL A 187 -8.83 12.51 9.54
CA VAL A 187 -8.13 13.30 8.52
C VAL A 187 -6.87 13.93 9.10
N LYS A 188 -5.74 13.76 8.40
CA LYS A 188 -4.51 14.50 8.70
C LYS A 188 -3.97 15.16 7.44
N ILE A 189 -3.68 16.45 7.52
CA ILE A 189 -3.14 17.26 6.40
C ILE A 189 -1.86 17.95 6.84
N GLN A 190 -0.77 17.67 6.12
CA GLN A 190 0.53 18.29 6.38
C GLN A 190 1.07 18.89 5.08
N ARG A 191 1.56 20.13 5.12
CA ARG A 191 2.28 20.70 3.97
C ARG A 191 3.64 20.00 3.87
N VAL A 192 3.98 19.51 2.69
CA VAL A 192 5.32 18.99 2.41
C VAL A 192 6.26 20.19 2.38
N ARG A 193 7.28 20.16 3.25
CA ARG A 193 8.30 21.20 3.31
C ARG A 193 9.35 20.92 2.24
N GLN A 194 10.06 21.96 1.82
CA GLN A 194 11.24 21.80 0.98
C GLN A 194 12.20 20.78 1.61
N ARG A 195 12.90 20.02 0.76
CA ARG A 195 13.79 18.92 1.16
C ARG A 195 13.13 17.71 1.84
N THR A 196 11.82 17.73 2.08
CA THR A 196 11.12 16.60 2.74
C THR A 196 10.30 15.73 1.78
N LEU A 197 10.15 16.14 0.52
CA LEU A 197 9.40 15.38 -0.48
C LEU A 197 9.91 13.94 -0.64
N PRO A 198 11.23 13.66 -0.75
CA PRO A 198 11.72 12.28 -0.84
C PRO A 198 11.29 11.41 0.36
N ARG A 199 11.33 11.97 1.58
CA ARG A 199 10.89 11.26 2.79
C ARG A 199 9.40 10.93 2.75
N VAL A 200 8.56 11.85 2.28
CA VAL A 200 7.12 11.62 2.16
C VAL A 200 6.82 10.57 1.09
N VAL A 201 7.48 10.66 -0.08
CA VAL A 201 7.34 9.67 -1.16
C VAL A 201 7.78 8.28 -0.70
N GLY A 202 8.92 8.16 -0.01
CA GLY A 202 9.34 6.89 0.59
C GLY A 202 8.32 6.37 1.61
N TYR A 203 7.74 7.27 2.42
CA TYR A 203 6.73 6.91 3.41
C TYR A 203 5.43 6.37 2.79
N ILE A 204 4.91 6.96 1.71
CA ILE A 204 3.66 6.49 1.08
C ILE A 204 3.81 5.16 0.33
N LEU A 205 5.04 4.83 -0.09
CA LEU A 205 5.33 3.61 -0.85
C LEU A 205 5.76 2.42 0.02
N LYS A 206 6.10 2.68 1.30
CA LYS A 206 6.73 1.69 2.21
C LYS A 206 5.85 0.42 2.32
N PRO A 207 6.45 -0.75 2.59
CA PRO A 207 5.67 -1.90 3.02
C PRO A 207 5.12 -1.71 4.44
N PRO A 208 3.97 -2.33 4.76
CA PRO A 208 3.46 -2.33 6.12
C PRO A 208 4.40 -3.14 7.01
N ASN A 209 5.12 -2.47 7.90
CA ASN A 209 6.14 -3.08 8.75
C ASN A 209 5.81 -3.04 10.25
N ASN A 210 4.62 -2.55 10.60
CA ASN A 210 4.24 -2.34 11.99
C ASN A 210 2.90 -2.97 12.34
N ALA A 211 2.82 -3.48 13.57
CA ALA A 211 1.57 -3.80 14.24
C ALA A 211 1.14 -2.63 15.13
N TYR A 212 -0.16 -2.49 15.28
CA TYR A 212 -0.80 -1.52 16.15
C TYR A 212 -1.53 -2.23 17.28
N ARG A 213 -1.43 -1.68 18.49
CA ARG A 213 -2.13 -2.16 19.68
C ARG A 213 -2.80 -0.97 20.33
N VAL A 214 -4.06 -1.15 20.71
CA VAL A 214 -4.79 -0.15 21.47
C VAL A 214 -4.74 -0.58 22.93
N SER A 215 -4.42 0.36 23.81
CA SER A 215 -4.63 0.24 25.26
C SER A 215 -5.77 1.16 25.66
N ARG A 216 -6.63 0.69 26.57
CA ARG A 216 -7.69 1.45 27.20
C ARG A 216 -7.24 1.86 28.61
N ARG A 217 -7.54 3.09 29.01
CA ARG A 217 -7.38 3.59 30.37
C ARG A 217 -8.68 4.27 30.75
N ASP A 218 -9.33 3.79 31.79
CA ASP A 218 -10.48 4.47 32.37
C ASP A 218 -10.03 5.79 33.01
N LEU A 219 -10.84 6.81 32.85
CA LEU A 219 -10.54 8.15 33.34
C LEU A 219 -11.11 8.33 34.74
N SER A 220 -10.35 9.00 35.59
CA SER A 220 -10.74 9.33 36.96
C SER A 220 -10.62 10.83 37.18
N GLY A 221 -11.49 11.38 38.02
CA GLY A 221 -11.44 12.75 38.50
C GLY A 221 -10.24 12.98 39.44
N ALA A 222 -10.13 14.21 39.95
CA ALA A 222 -9.05 14.58 40.87
C ALA A 222 -9.05 13.73 42.15
N ASP A 223 -10.23 13.35 42.62
CA ASP A 223 -10.44 12.58 43.84
C ASP A 223 -10.33 11.06 43.63
N GLY A 224 -10.05 10.62 42.40
CA GLY A 224 -9.91 9.19 42.04
C GLY A 224 -11.21 8.53 41.57
N ASP A 225 -12.36 9.18 41.72
CA ASP A 225 -13.65 8.68 41.27
C ASP A 225 -13.70 8.51 39.73
N PRO A 226 -14.36 7.46 39.20
CA PRO A 226 -14.51 7.28 37.76
C PRO A 226 -15.24 8.46 37.12
N LEU A 227 -14.68 9.00 36.04
CA LEU A 227 -15.42 9.92 35.20
C LEU A 227 -16.41 9.12 34.37
N VAL A 228 -17.67 9.57 34.37
CA VAL A 228 -18.76 8.93 33.66
C VAL A 228 -19.22 9.86 32.54
N ASP A 229 -19.49 9.31 31.36
CA ASP A 229 -20.02 10.08 30.23
C ASP A 229 -21.55 10.25 30.31
N ASP A 230 -22.12 10.99 29.35
CA ASP A 230 -23.56 11.28 29.32
C ASP A 230 -24.46 10.01 29.26
N SER A 231 -23.89 8.84 28.96
CA SER A 231 -24.61 7.57 28.90
C SER A 231 -24.57 6.78 30.21
N GLY A 232 -23.87 7.27 31.23
CA GLY A 232 -23.68 6.53 32.48
C GLY A 232 -22.52 5.53 32.45
N GLU A 233 -21.74 5.50 31.36
CA GLU A 233 -20.58 4.61 31.19
C GLU A 233 -19.28 5.29 31.61
N VAL A 234 -18.33 4.52 32.16
CA VAL A 234 -17.03 5.06 32.56
C VAL A 234 -16.26 5.56 31.32
N ALA A 235 -15.99 6.86 31.30
CA ALA A 235 -15.24 7.52 30.25
C ALA A 235 -13.84 6.92 30.15
N ALA A 236 -13.40 6.61 28.93
CA ALA A 236 -12.12 5.97 28.69
C ALA A 236 -11.28 6.73 27.67
N ALA A 237 -9.98 6.80 27.93
CA ALA A 237 -8.99 7.22 26.97
C ALA A 237 -8.34 6.01 26.29
N PHE A 238 -8.11 6.15 24.98
CA PHE A 238 -7.42 5.14 24.19
C PHE A 238 -6.05 5.65 23.77
N LYS A 239 -5.04 4.80 23.91
CA LYS A 239 -3.68 5.06 23.41
C LYS A 239 -3.30 4.03 22.38
N GLN A 240 -2.86 4.50 21.21
CA GLN A 240 -2.36 3.65 20.15
C GLN A 240 -0.84 3.46 20.30
N GLY A 241 -0.43 2.23 20.58
CA GLY A 241 0.95 1.78 20.49
C GLY A 241 1.28 1.25 19.11
N LYS A 242 2.52 1.45 18.66
CA LYS A 242 3.06 0.94 17.41
C LYS A 242 4.36 0.19 17.66
N SER A 243 4.49 -1.00 17.11
CA SER A 243 5.73 -1.78 17.16
C SER A 243 6.01 -2.44 15.82
N ARG A 244 7.25 -2.89 15.60
CA ARG A 244 7.55 -3.79 14.48
C ARG A 244 6.67 -5.04 14.55
N LEU A 245 6.32 -5.59 13.38
CA LEU A 245 5.60 -6.85 13.26
C LEU A 245 6.45 -7.98 13.87
N ARG A 246 5.84 -8.82 14.72
CA ARG A 246 6.45 -10.09 15.17
C ARG A 246 6.47 -11.10 14.01
N PRO A 247 7.31 -12.16 14.04
CA PRO A 247 7.39 -13.14 12.96
C PRO A 247 6.03 -13.68 12.49
N GLY A 248 5.18 -14.14 13.41
CA GLY A 248 3.83 -14.63 13.07
C GLY A 248 2.89 -13.55 12.52
N GLU A 249 3.02 -12.31 12.98
CA GLU A 249 2.24 -11.17 12.47
C GLU A 249 2.69 -10.79 11.05
N ARG A 250 3.99 -10.91 10.77
CA ARG A 250 4.58 -10.65 9.46
C ARG A 250 4.15 -11.68 8.41
N VAL A 251 4.20 -12.97 8.75
CA VAL A 251 3.68 -14.04 7.87
C VAL A 251 2.19 -13.84 7.60
N LYS A 252 1.41 -13.46 8.61
CA LYS A 252 -0.02 -13.17 8.44
C LYS A 252 -0.27 -11.96 7.52
N MET A 253 0.47 -10.87 7.70
CA MET A 253 0.41 -9.72 6.77
C MET A 253 0.77 -10.13 5.34
N PHE A 254 1.83 -10.92 5.18
CA PHE A 254 2.22 -11.47 3.89
C PHE A 254 1.06 -12.26 3.26
N LYS A 255 0.43 -13.18 4.00
CA LYS A 255 -0.68 -14.00 3.48
C LYS A 255 -1.88 -13.17 3.01
N ILE A 256 -2.15 -12.05 3.66
CA ILE A 256 -3.25 -11.14 3.26
C ILE A 256 -2.89 -10.36 2.00
N MET A 257 -1.61 -10.06 1.78
CA MET A 257 -1.16 -9.23 0.65
C MET A 257 -0.56 -10.01 -0.53
N GLN A 258 -0.31 -11.32 -0.40
CA GLN A 258 0.49 -12.08 -1.37
C GLN A 258 -0.14 -12.17 -2.77
N SER A 259 -1.46 -12.00 -2.87
CA SER A 259 -2.20 -11.99 -4.14
C SER A 259 -2.44 -10.59 -4.70
N LEU A 260 -1.97 -9.55 -4.00
CA LEU A 260 -2.18 -8.15 -4.39
C LEU A 260 -1.01 -7.64 -5.22
N TYR A 261 -1.32 -6.78 -6.17
CA TYR A 261 -0.35 -6.04 -6.97
C TYR A 261 -0.24 -4.60 -6.48
N LEU A 262 0.91 -3.96 -6.71
CA LEU A 262 1.16 -2.58 -6.23
C LEU A 262 0.22 -1.57 -6.88
N ASP A 263 -0.24 -1.82 -8.10
CA ASP A 263 -1.23 -0.98 -8.78
C ASP A 263 -2.66 -1.21 -8.28
N ASP A 264 -2.99 -2.40 -7.75
CA ASP A 264 -4.26 -2.62 -7.04
C ASP A 264 -4.38 -1.70 -5.81
N LEU A 265 -3.24 -1.32 -5.20
CA LEU A 265 -3.18 -0.45 -4.02
C LEU A 265 -3.12 1.05 -4.35
N ALA A 266 -2.92 1.40 -5.62
CA ALA A 266 -2.71 2.78 -6.05
C ALA A 266 -4.01 3.41 -6.57
N PHE A 267 -4.13 4.74 -6.42
CA PHE A 267 -5.15 5.55 -7.07
C PHE A 267 -4.64 6.96 -7.34
N ALA A 268 -5.34 7.67 -8.23
CA ALA A 268 -5.01 9.04 -8.56
C ALA A 268 -6.23 9.82 -9.05
N GLY A 269 -6.08 11.14 -9.16
CA GLY A 269 -7.02 12.07 -9.77
C GLY A 269 -6.31 13.32 -10.28
N GLY A 270 -6.97 14.06 -11.19
CA GLY A 270 -6.37 15.21 -11.88
C GLY A 270 -5.09 14.81 -12.64
N GLU A 271 -4.05 15.64 -12.56
CA GLU A 271 -2.73 15.38 -13.17
C GLU A 271 -2.06 14.10 -12.64
N GLY A 272 -2.42 13.66 -11.44
CA GLY A 272 -1.89 12.44 -10.84
C GLY A 272 -2.25 11.17 -11.63
N VAL A 273 -3.30 11.21 -12.47
CA VAL A 273 -3.67 10.08 -13.34
C VAL A 273 -2.58 9.81 -14.36
N ALA A 274 -2.08 10.85 -15.03
CA ALA A 274 -0.98 10.72 -15.99
C ALA A 274 0.31 10.25 -15.30
N LEU A 275 0.59 10.81 -14.11
CA LEU A 275 1.70 10.40 -13.25
C LEU A 275 1.66 8.90 -12.95
N LEU A 276 0.53 8.39 -12.42
CA LEU A 276 0.38 6.98 -12.07
C LEU A 276 0.44 6.07 -13.30
N ALA A 277 -0.15 6.49 -14.43
CA ALA A 277 -0.12 5.74 -15.68
C ALA A 277 1.32 5.61 -16.23
N GLY A 278 2.09 6.70 -16.21
CA GLY A 278 3.50 6.70 -16.59
C GLY A 278 4.34 5.79 -15.69
N ALA A 279 4.16 5.88 -14.36
CA ALA A 279 4.87 5.03 -13.41
C ALA A 279 4.59 3.55 -13.67
N LYS A 280 3.32 3.18 -13.89
CA LYS A 280 2.91 1.82 -14.23
C LYS A 280 3.54 1.35 -15.54
N ALA A 281 3.55 2.20 -16.57
CA ALA A 281 4.16 1.87 -17.85
C ALA A 281 5.67 1.58 -17.72
N ARG A 282 6.40 2.43 -16.98
CA ARG A 282 7.84 2.25 -16.71
C ARG A 282 8.12 1.01 -15.88
N ALA A 283 7.35 0.78 -14.81
CA ALA A 283 7.55 -0.38 -13.93
C ALA A 283 7.32 -1.72 -14.65
N LEU A 284 6.36 -1.77 -15.59
CA LEU A 284 6.02 -2.97 -16.36
C LEU A 284 6.86 -3.18 -17.62
N GLU A 285 7.72 -2.24 -18.01
CA GLU A 285 8.49 -2.33 -19.25
C GLU A 285 9.32 -3.62 -19.33
N LYS A 286 10.05 -3.95 -18.25
CA LYS A 286 10.86 -5.17 -18.15
C LYS A 286 10.00 -6.44 -18.26
N PHE A 287 8.79 -6.44 -17.69
CA PHE A 287 7.85 -7.55 -17.78
C PHE A 287 7.39 -7.76 -19.22
N ARG A 288 6.94 -6.69 -19.89
CA ARG A 288 6.49 -6.72 -21.28
C ARG A 288 7.57 -7.23 -22.23
N CYS A 289 8.82 -6.80 -22.04
CA CYS A 289 9.95 -7.29 -22.83
C CYS A 289 10.22 -8.79 -22.63
N ARG A 290 10.10 -9.31 -21.39
CA ARG A 290 10.24 -10.75 -21.10
C ARG A 290 9.12 -11.57 -21.73
N GLU A 291 7.87 -11.13 -21.62
CA GLU A 291 6.73 -11.82 -22.22
C GLU A 291 6.81 -11.86 -23.74
N LYS A 292 7.21 -10.75 -24.39
CA LYS A 292 7.47 -10.74 -25.84
C LYS A 292 8.55 -11.76 -26.24
N ARG A 293 9.65 -11.86 -25.48
CA ARG A 293 10.70 -12.85 -25.73
C ARG A 293 10.20 -14.29 -25.54
N ARG A 294 9.38 -14.54 -24.52
CA ARG A 294 8.78 -15.86 -24.25
C ARG A 294 7.81 -16.28 -25.36
N ALA A 295 6.94 -15.37 -25.80
CA ALA A 295 6.02 -15.59 -26.91
C ALA A 295 6.77 -15.92 -28.21
N ARG A 296 7.84 -15.18 -28.53
CA ARG A 296 8.71 -15.47 -29.69
C ARG A 296 9.35 -16.86 -29.61
N LYS A 297 9.89 -17.28 -28.46
CA LYS A 297 10.44 -18.63 -28.28
C LYS A 297 9.39 -19.72 -28.50
N LEU A 298 8.18 -19.54 -27.99
CA LEU A 298 7.09 -20.49 -28.17
C LEU A 298 6.66 -20.62 -29.65
N LEU A 299 6.66 -19.52 -30.39
CA LEU A 299 6.39 -19.54 -31.84
C LEU A 299 7.45 -20.33 -32.61
N ILE A 300 8.74 -20.15 -32.30
CA ILE A 300 9.85 -20.90 -32.92
C ILE A 300 9.76 -22.41 -32.61
N VAL A 301 9.39 -22.77 -31.38
CA VAL A 301 9.20 -24.19 -31.02
C VAL A 301 7.99 -24.80 -31.76
N LYS A 302 6.91 -24.03 -31.96
CA LYS A 302 5.75 -24.49 -32.73
C LYS A 302 6.07 -24.66 -34.22
N SER A 303 6.78 -23.71 -34.84
CA SER A 303 7.14 -23.78 -36.26
C SER A 303 8.14 -24.92 -36.57
N SER A 304 9.12 -25.15 -35.69
CA SER A 304 10.06 -26.28 -35.83
C SER A 304 9.37 -27.64 -35.69
N ARG A 305 8.37 -27.78 -34.80
CA ARG A 305 7.55 -29.00 -34.68
C ARG A 305 6.64 -29.21 -35.89
N ALA A 306 6.07 -28.15 -36.47
CA ALA A 306 5.25 -28.22 -37.68
C ALA A 306 6.09 -28.67 -38.90
N SER A 307 7.28 -28.09 -39.08
CA SER A 307 8.22 -28.47 -40.15
C SER A 307 8.66 -29.94 -40.06
N LYS A 308 8.90 -30.46 -38.84
CA LYS A 308 9.19 -31.89 -38.64
C LYS A 308 8.01 -32.81 -38.97
N ARG A 309 6.76 -32.38 -38.81
CA ARG A 309 5.56 -33.18 -39.15
C ARG A 309 5.28 -33.25 -40.66
N HIS A 310 5.73 -32.29 -41.46
CA HIS A 310 5.58 -32.34 -42.92
C HIS A 310 6.65 -33.18 -43.62
N ARG A 311 7.78 -33.49 -42.97
CA ARG A 311 8.83 -34.33 -43.56
C ARG A 311 8.63 -35.85 -43.40
N THR A 312 7.55 -36.32 -42.78
CA THR A 312 7.40 -37.75 -42.40
C THR A 312 6.21 -38.50 -43.01
N ARG A 313 5.63 -38.04 -44.13
CA ARG A 313 4.69 -38.87 -44.92
C ARG A 313 5.24 -39.15 -46.33
N PRO A 314 6.03 -40.23 -46.53
CA PRO A 314 6.14 -40.81 -47.86
C PRO A 314 4.75 -41.34 -48.27
N LEU A 315 4.25 -40.87 -49.41
CA LEU A 315 3.04 -41.39 -50.04
C LEU A 315 3.29 -42.87 -50.37
N LYS A 316 2.65 -43.79 -49.63
CA LYS A 316 2.56 -45.18 -50.08
C LYS A 316 1.72 -45.19 -51.37
N PRO A 317 2.23 -45.74 -52.48
CA PRO A 317 1.44 -45.89 -53.69
C PRO A 317 0.27 -46.83 -53.41
N ARG A 318 -0.96 -46.39 -53.74
CA ARG A 318 -2.15 -47.25 -53.72
C ARG A 318 -2.02 -48.23 -54.88
N ARG A 319 -2.07 -49.52 -54.57
CA ARG A 319 -2.41 -50.59 -55.52
C ARG A 319 -3.86 -50.99 -55.24
#